data_AF-A0A4Q2QTK0-F1
#
_entry.id   AF-A0A4Q2QTK0-F1
#
_cell.length_a   1.000
_cell.length_b   1.000
_cell.length_c   1.000
_cell.angle_alpha   90.00
_cell.angle_beta   90.00
_cell.angle_gamma   90.00
#
_symmetry.space_group_name_H-M   'P 1'
#
loop_
_entity.id
_entity.type
_entity.pdbx_description
1 polymer ?
#
loop_
_entity_poly.entity_id
_entity_poly.type
_entity_poly.pdbx_seq_one_letter_code
_entity_poly.pdbx_strand_id
1 'polypeptide(L)'
;MEIIFDPSLIALKQNISRAEEAIELAGSLLARRQICSAEYVNEMLTVYEDFGAAIVIDDGIAMPHARPEKGALQTGFSLVTTATPISFGHDEFDPVSVVIAIAGADADSHIKMIQLIASLIESDIVTFLQQENDV
;
A
#
# COMPACT_ATOMS: atom_id res chain seq x y z
N MET A 1 3.89 17.13 12.56
CA MET A 1 4.58 16.15 11.71
C MET A 1 3.69 15.91 10.51
N GLU A 2 4.25 16.01 9.32
CA GLU A 2 3.51 16.01 8.05
C GLU A 2 3.53 14.59 7.45
N ILE A 3 2.38 14.11 6.97
CA ILE A 3 2.30 12.86 6.21
C ILE A 3 2.83 13.15 4.81
N ILE A 4 3.87 12.45 4.40
CA ILE A 4 4.50 12.65 3.09
C ILE A 4 3.68 11.92 2.03
N PHE A 5 3.13 12.69 1.10
CA PHE A 5 2.46 12.18 -0.10
C PHE A 5 2.60 13.20 -1.24
N ASP A 6 3.14 12.77 -2.37
CA ASP A 6 3.36 13.60 -3.57
C ASP A 6 3.31 12.71 -4.83
N PRO A 7 3.26 13.26 -6.05
CA PRO A 7 3.10 12.48 -7.27
C PRO A 7 4.15 11.37 -7.49
N SER A 8 5.35 11.47 -6.89
CA SER A 8 6.37 10.42 -7.00
C SER A 8 6.02 9.15 -6.22
N LEU A 9 4.99 9.21 -5.37
CA LEU A 9 4.47 8.11 -4.56
C LEU A 9 3.23 7.45 -5.19
N ILE A 10 2.94 7.77 -6.46
CA ILE A 10 1.76 7.27 -7.18
C ILE A 10 2.23 6.50 -8.42
N ALA A 11 1.70 5.30 -8.61
CA ALA A 11 1.85 4.54 -9.85
C ALA A 11 0.50 3.93 -10.26
N LEU A 12 -0.10 4.46 -11.33
CA LEU A 12 -1.45 4.06 -11.75
C LEU A 12 -1.40 3.03 -12.87
N LYS A 13 -2.40 2.13 -12.90
CA LYS A 13 -2.67 1.16 -13.97
C LYS A 13 -1.44 0.34 -14.36
N GLN A 14 -0.72 -0.15 -13.37
CA GLN A 14 0.48 -0.94 -13.56
C GLN A 14 0.12 -2.33 -14.10
N ASN A 15 0.86 -2.80 -15.11
CA ASN A 15 0.70 -4.15 -15.66
C ASN A 15 1.44 -5.15 -14.77
N ILE A 16 0.83 -5.47 -13.63
CA ILE A 16 1.33 -6.35 -12.58
C ILE A 16 0.38 -7.53 -12.44
N SER A 17 0.92 -8.73 -12.19
CA SER A 17 0.13 -9.97 -12.13
C SER A 17 0.23 -10.72 -10.80
N ARG A 18 1.20 -10.35 -9.96
CA ARG A 18 1.46 -10.98 -8.66
C ARG A 18 1.35 -9.98 -7.52
N ALA A 19 0.85 -10.43 -6.37
CA ALA A 19 0.76 -9.63 -5.16
C ALA A 19 2.12 -9.08 -4.73
N GLU A 20 3.18 -9.91 -4.79
CA GLU A 20 4.53 -9.53 -4.40
C GLU A 20 5.11 -8.41 -5.28
N GLU A 21 4.81 -8.41 -6.59
CA GLU A 21 5.22 -7.35 -7.52
C GLU A 21 4.55 -6.01 -7.14
N ALA A 22 3.28 -6.06 -6.74
CA ALA A 22 2.53 -4.89 -6.29
C ALA A 22 3.06 -4.34 -4.95
N ILE A 23 3.36 -5.23 -4.01
CA ILE A 23 3.96 -4.89 -2.71
C ILE A 23 5.36 -4.28 -2.91
N GLU A 24 6.19 -4.91 -3.74
CA GLU A 24 7.55 -4.44 -4.04
C GLU A 24 7.52 -3.07 -4.73
N LEU A 25 6.61 -2.86 -5.69
CA LEU A 25 6.47 -1.55 -6.35
C LEU A 25 6.05 -0.47 -5.35
N ALA A 26 5.00 -0.72 -4.56
CA ALA A 26 4.52 0.25 -3.58
C ALA A 26 5.60 0.60 -2.55
N GLY A 27 6.26 -0.41 -1.98
CA GLY A 27 7.39 -0.23 -1.06
C GLY A 27 8.57 0.51 -1.71
N SER A 28 8.87 0.23 -2.98
CA SER A 28 9.95 0.89 -3.72
C SER A 28 9.70 2.39 -3.93
N LEU A 29 8.45 2.82 -4.10
CA LEU A 29 8.11 4.25 -4.19
C LEU A 29 8.46 4.95 -2.86
N LEU A 30 8.09 4.35 -1.73
CA LEU A 30 8.42 4.86 -0.39
C LEU A 30 9.94 4.92 -0.17
N ALA A 31 10.67 3.86 -0.54
CA ALA A 31 12.11 3.77 -0.36
C ALA A 31 12.87 4.80 -1.22
N ARG A 32 12.47 4.99 -2.48
CA ARG A 32 13.04 6.02 -3.37
C ARG A 32 12.84 7.43 -2.81
N ARG A 33 11.74 7.66 -2.09
CA ARG A 33 11.44 8.93 -1.44
C ARG A 33 12.12 9.10 -0.06
N GLN A 34 12.91 8.11 0.38
CA GLN A 34 13.58 8.03 1.68
C GLN A 34 12.60 8.01 2.88
N ILE A 35 11.38 7.53 2.66
CA ILE A 35 10.38 7.36 3.72
C ILE A 35 10.65 6.09 4.51
N CYS A 36 11.17 5.05 3.85
CA CYS A 36 11.65 3.82 4.45
C CYS A 36 12.96 3.36 3.81
N SER A 37 13.58 2.36 4.43
CA SER A 37 14.73 1.65 3.89
C SER A 37 14.32 0.58 2.87
N ALA A 38 15.28 0.06 2.10
CA ALA A 38 15.03 -1.08 1.21
C ALA A 38 14.69 -2.35 2.02
N GLU A 39 15.27 -2.50 3.20
CA GLU A 39 14.98 -3.58 4.14
C GLU A 39 13.52 -3.58 4.60
N TYR A 40 12.91 -2.40 4.73
CA TYR A 40 11.49 -2.28 5.05
C TYR A 40 10.58 -2.85 3.93
N VAL A 41 10.98 -2.72 2.67
CA VAL A 41 10.26 -3.33 1.53
C VAL A 41 10.35 -4.85 1.59
N ASN A 42 11.54 -5.40 1.85
CA ASN A 42 11.72 -6.83 2.05
C ASN A 42 10.91 -7.35 3.25
N GLU A 43 10.79 -6.55 4.30
CA GLU A 43 9.96 -6.90 5.45
C GLU A 43 8.47 -6.92 5.09
N MET A 44 7.96 -6.01 4.25
CA MET A 44 6.57 -6.10 3.76
C MET A 44 6.31 -7.40 3.00
N LEU A 45 7.27 -7.82 2.16
CA LEU A 45 7.18 -9.11 1.45
C LEU A 45 7.22 -10.29 2.42
N THR A 46 8.06 -10.22 3.45
CA THR A 46 8.12 -11.25 4.51
C THR A 46 6.79 -11.33 5.27
N VAL A 47 6.17 -10.20 5.60
CA VAL A 47 4.84 -10.16 6.22
C VAL A 47 3.79 -10.82 5.31
N TYR A 48 3.84 -10.59 4.00
CA TYR A 48 2.93 -11.25 3.08
C TYR A 48 3.21 -12.76 2.95
N GLU A 49 4.47 -13.19 2.98
CA GLU A 49 4.83 -14.61 2.97
C GLU A 49 4.34 -15.32 4.26
N ASP A 50 4.51 -14.70 5.41
CA ASP A 50 4.19 -15.29 6.72
C ASP A 50 2.69 -15.29 7.03
N PHE A 51 1.98 -14.22 6.64
CA PHE A 51 0.58 -13.99 7.01
C PHE A 51 -0.39 -14.01 5.83
N GLY A 52 0.11 -14.16 4.60
CA GLY A 52 -0.69 -14.20 3.38
C GLY A 52 -1.55 -12.95 3.21
N ALA A 53 -2.81 -13.18 2.86
CA ALA A 53 -3.76 -12.12 2.54
C ALA A 53 -4.21 -11.26 3.74
N ALA A 54 -3.64 -11.41 4.94
CA ALA A 54 -3.97 -10.58 6.11
C ALA A 54 -3.73 -9.06 5.90
N ILE A 55 -2.96 -8.70 4.87
CA ILE A 55 -2.75 -7.31 4.46
C ILE A 55 -3.85 -6.76 3.53
N VAL A 56 -4.77 -7.61 3.05
CA VAL A 56 -5.98 -7.20 2.34
C VAL A 56 -7.01 -6.80 3.38
N ILE A 57 -7.47 -5.55 3.32
CA ILE A 57 -8.21 -4.93 4.43
C ILE A 57 -9.66 -4.59 4.10
N ASP A 58 -10.01 -4.52 2.82
CA ASP A 58 -11.38 -4.32 2.33
C ASP A 58 -11.45 -4.71 0.84
N ASP A 59 -12.66 -4.72 0.26
CA ASP A 59 -12.96 -5.08 -1.13
C ASP A 59 -12.02 -4.39 -2.12
N GLY A 60 -11.12 -5.17 -2.73
CA GLY A 60 -10.23 -4.70 -3.77
C GLY A 60 -9.04 -3.86 -3.30
N ILE A 61 -8.77 -3.78 -1.99
CA ILE A 61 -7.69 -2.97 -1.41
C ILE A 61 -6.75 -3.75 -0.48
N ALA A 62 -5.45 -3.63 -0.75
CA ALA A 62 -4.39 -4.10 0.15
C ALA A 62 -3.62 -2.95 0.78
N MET A 63 -3.18 -3.15 2.02
CA MET A 63 -2.39 -2.19 2.81
C MET A 63 -1.09 -2.82 3.32
N PRO A 64 -0.08 -3.03 2.45
CA PRO A 64 1.21 -3.56 2.87
C PRO A 64 1.93 -2.61 3.82
N HIS A 65 2.40 -3.13 4.94
CA HIS A 65 3.19 -2.37 5.92
C HIS A 65 3.99 -3.33 6.81
N ALA A 66 5.01 -2.80 7.47
CA ALA A 66 5.82 -3.52 8.43
C ALA A 66 5.98 -2.73 9.74
N ARG A 67 6.58 -3.36 10.76
CA ARG A 67 6.83 -2.68 12.04
C ARG A 67 7.84 -1.53 11.87
N PRO A 68 7.64 -0.35 12.49
CA PRO A 68 8.51 0.82 12.30
C PRO A 68 10.01 0.54 12.46
N GLU A 69 10.38 -0.26 13.46
CA GLU A 69 11.76 -0.64 13.79
C GLU A 69 12.46 -1.46 12.69
N LYS A 70 11.73 -1.97 11.69
CA LYS A 70 12.28 -2.68 10.53
C LYS A 70 12.76 -1.73 9.43
N GLY A 71 12.73 -0.42 9.67
CA GLY A 71 13.35 0.58 8.80
C GLY A 71 12.40 1.62 8.22
N ALA A 72 11.33 1.98 8.94
CA ALA A 72 10.59 3.22 8.67
C ALA A 72 11.42 4.43 9.12
N LEU A 73 11.57 5.44 8.26
CA LEU A 73 12.39 6.62 8.50
C LEU A 73 11.52 7.89 8.66
N GLN A 74 10.41 7.93 7.95
CA GLN A 74 9.45 9.03 7.94
C GLN A 74 8.03 8.46 7.88
N THR A 75 7.03 9.33 8.04
CA THR A 75 5.62 8.96 7.93
C THR A 75 5.09 9.34 6.56
N GLY A 76 4.58 8.37 5.81
CA GLY A 76 4.03 8.57 4.47
C GLY A 76 3.39 7.31 3.90
N PHE A 77 2.81 7.45 2.71
CA PHE A 77 2.20 6.33 1.99
C PHE A 77 2.41 6.44 0.49
N SER A 78 2.24 5.33 -0.21
CA SER A 78 2.24 5.25 -1.66
C SER A 78 0.93 4.66 -2.16
N LEU A 79 0.52 5.03 -3.37
CA LEU A 79 -0.67 4.52 -4.03
C LEU A 79 -0.28 3.83 -5.33
N VAL A 80 -0.56 2.54 -5.43
CA VAL A 80 -0.40 1.76 -6.66
C VAL A 80 -1.76 1.25 -7.10
N THR A 81 -2.11 1.40 -8.38
CA THR A 81 -3.26 0.71 -8.97
C THR A 81 -2.80 -0.23 -10.08
N THR A 82 -3.48 -1.37 -10.22
CA THR A 82 -3.17 -2.35 -11.28
C THR A 82 -4.11 -2.16 -12.47
N ALA A 83 -3.60 -2.44 -13.68
CA ALA A 83 -4.42 -2.40 -14.89
C ALA A 83 -5.50 -3.49 -14.89
N THR A 84 -5.19 -4.62 -14.28
CA THR A 84 -6.11 -5.74 -14.04
C THR A 84 -6.06 -6.11 -12.56
N PRO A 85 -7.20 -6.33 -11.89
CA PRO A 85 -7.20 -6.80 -10.50
C PRO A 85 -6.40 -8.11 -10.35
N ILE A 86 -5.63 -8.21 -9.26
CA ILE A 86 -4.72 -9.33 -8.96
C ILE A 86 -5.20 -10.06 -7.71
N SER A 87 -5.00 -11.38 -7.67
CA SER A 87 -5.33 -12.17 -6.48
C SER A 87 -4.22 -12.05 -5.44
N PHE A 88 -4.61 -11.70 -4.21
CA PHE A 88 -3.75 -11.76 -3.03
C PHE A 88 -4.00 -13.02 -2.18
N GLY A 89 -5.04 -13.79 -2.53
CA GLY A 89 -5.47 -14.99 -1.83
C GLY A 89 -6.43 -14.73 -0.67
N HIS A 90 -7.12 -13.58 -0.67
CA HIS A 90 -8.15 -13.29 0.32
C HIS A 90 -9.49 -13.92 -0.10
N ASP A 91 -10.21 -14.58 0.80
CA ASP A 91 -11.44 -15.29 0.44
C ASP A 91 -12.60 -14.35 0.07
N GLU A 92 -12.68 -13.18 0.71
CA GLU A 92 -13.78 -12.22 0.55
C GLU A 92 -13.42 -11.01 -0.34
N PHE A 93 -12.31 -10.35 -0.03
CA PHE A 93 -11.91 -9.06 -0.61
C PHE A 93 -11.03 -9.13 -1.87
N ASP A 94 -10.71 -10.32 -2.38
CA ASP A 94 -10.08 -10.44 -3.70
C ASP A 94 -11.11 -10.21 -4.83
N PRO A 95 -10.67 -9.75 -6.01
CA PRO A 95 -9.29 -9.41 -6.37
C PRO A 95 -8.93 -7.95 -6.03
N VAL A 96 -7.67 -7.72 -5.68
CA VAL A 96 -7.12 -6.41 -5.33
C VAL A 96 -6.77 -5.61 -6.59
N SER A 97 -7.18 -4.34 -6.64
CA SER A 97 -6.78 -3.40 -7.71
C SER A 97 -6.12 -2.12 -7.20
N VAL A 98 -6.18 -1.89 -5.88
CA VAL A 98 -5.58 -0.73 -5.20
C VAL A 98 -4.68 -1.23 -4.08
N VAL A 99 -3.44 -0.74 -4.06
CA VAL A 99 -2.44 -1.08 -3.04
C VAL A 99 -1.94 0.20 -2.42
N ILE A 100 -2.19 0.36 -1.12
CA ILE A 100 -1.77 1.54 -0.34
C ILE A 100 -0.73 1.11 0.70
N ALA A 101 0.55 1.17 0.33
CA ALA A 101 1.61 0.85 1.29
C ALA A 101 1.87 2.03 2.24
N ILE A 102 2.11 1.71 3.51
CA ILE A 102 2.29 2.71 4.57
C ILE A 102 3.62 2.50 5.27
N ALA A 103 4.29 3.60 5.58
CA ALA A 103 5.37 3.64 6.55
C ALA A 103 5.05 4.70 7.62
N GLY A 104 5.03 4.30 8.89
CA GLY A 104 4.90 5.20 10.03
C GLY A 104 6.17 5.17 10.87
N ALA A 105 6.79 6.33 11.12
CA ALA A 105 8.04 6.40 11.88
C ALA A 105 7.86 6.15 13.39
N ASP A 106 6.63 6.23 13.88
CA ASP A 106 6.26 6.04 15.29
C ASP A 106 4.81 5.53 15.41
N ALA A 107 4.44 5.10 16.63
CA ALA A 107 3.13 4.52 16.89
C ALA A 107 1.95 5.50 16.70
N ASP A 108 2.13 6.79 17.03
CA ASP A 108 1.07 7.79 16.87
C ASP A 108 0.83 8.09 15.39
N SER A 109 1.91 8.17 14.61
CA SER A 109 1.88 8.29 13.16
C SER A 109 1.17 7.10 12.51
N HIS A 110 1.40 5.88 13.00
CA HIS A 110 0.75 4.68 12.50
C HIS A 110 -0.78 4.72 12.66
N ILE A 111 -1.29 5.15 13.82
CA ILE A 111 -2.73 5.27 14.07
C ILE A 111 -3.37 6.28 13.10
N LYS A 112 -2.72 7.44 12.89
CA LYS A 112 -3.22 8.46 11.96
C LYS A 112 -3.28 7.95 10.52
N MET A 113 -2.30 7.14 10.12
CA MET A 113 -2.28 6.52 8.79
C MET A 113 -3.45 5.55 8.62
N ILE A 114 -3.72 4.71 9.63
CA ILE A 114 -4.90 3.80 9.60
C ILE A 114 -6.20 4.60 9.49
N GLN A 115 -6.35 5.68 10.25
CA GLN A 115 -7.53 6.55 10.16
C GLN A 115 -7.70 7.16 8.77
N LEU A 116 -6.61 7.64 8.16
CA LEU A 116 -6.64 8.14 6.79
C LEU A 116 -7.11 7.08 5.81
N ILE A 117 -6.56 5.86 5.88
CA ILE A 117 -6.95 4.77 4.98
C ILE A 117 -8.41 4.36 5.19
N ALA A 118 -8.86 4.28 6.45
CA ALA A 118 -10.27 4.00 6.75
C ALA A 118 -11.19 5.06 6.09
N SER A 119 -10.84 6.35 6.17
CA SER A 119 -11.63 7.40 5.51
C SER A 119 -11.61 7.32 3.97
N LEU A 120 -10.51 6.83 3.37
CA LEU A 120 -10.46 6.59 1.91
C LEU A 120 -11.37 5.43 1.52
N ILE A 121 -11.36 4.36 2.30
CA ILE A 121 -12.23 3.19 2.12
C ILE A 121 -13.70 3.60 2.23
N GLU A 122 -14.07 4.35 3.28
CA GLU A 122 -15.43 4.87 3.47
C GLU A 122 -15.89 5.77 2.29
N SER A 123 -14.94 6.38 1.58
CA SER A 123 -15.20 7.21 0.40
C SER A 123 -15.21 6.43 -0.91
N ASP A 124 -15.17 5.09 -0.87
CA ASP A 124 -15.17 4.18 -2.03
C ASP A 124 -14.03 4.49 -3.03
N ILE A 125 -12.81 4.59 -2.48
CA ILE A 125 -11.61 4.92 -3.27
C ILE A 125 -11.35 3.94 -4.41
N VAL A 126 -11.72 2.67 -4.25
CA VAL A 126 -11.53 1.63 -5.28
C VAL A 126 -12.40 1.95 -6.49
N THR A 127 -13.69 2.21 -6.29
CA THR A 127 -14.59 2.60 -7.38
C THR A 127 -14.14 3.90 -8.05
N PHE A 128 -13.73 4.90 -7.26
CA PHE A 128 -13.20 6.16 -7.79
C PHE A 128 -12.00 5.94 -8.73
N LEU A 129 -10.99 5.18 -8.28
CA LEU A 129 -9.77 4.94 -9.04
C LEU A 129 -9.96 4.01 -10.26
N GLN A 130 -10.99 3.16 -10.27
CA GLN A 130 -11.33 2.32 -11.42
C GLN A 130 -12.10 3.08 -12.50
N GLN A 131 -12.90 4.07 -12.12
CA GLN A 131 -13.71 4.86 -13.06
C GLN A 131 -12.92 5.98 -13.73
N GLU A 132 -11.91 6.53 -13.04
CA GLU A 132 -11.01 7.56 -13.56
C GLU A 132 -10.08 6.96 -14.62
N ASN A 133 -10.59 6.88 -15.85
CA ASN A 133 -9.87 6.34 -16.99
C ASN A 133 -8.86 7.33 -17.61
N ASP A 134 -8.89 8.61 -17.24
CA ASP A 134 -8.25 9.69 -18.00
C ASP A 134 -7.51 10.71 -17.10
N VAL A 135 -6.31 10.37 -16.64
CA VAL A 135 -5.26 11.36 -16.37
C VAL A 135 -3.99 10.98 -17.10
#